data_AF-A0A7V2TVB7-F1
#
_entry.id   AF-A0A7V2TVB7-F1
#
_cell.length_a   1.000
_cell.length_b   1.000
_cell.length_c   1.000
_cell.angle_alpha   90.00
_cell.angle_beta   90.00
_cell.angle_gamma   90.00
#
_symmetry.space_group_name_H-M   'P 1'
#
loop_
_entity.id
_entity.type
_entity.pdbx_description
1 polymer ?
#
loop_
_entity_poly.entity_id
_entity_poly.type
_entity_poly.pdbx_seq_one_letter_code
_entity_poly.pdbx_strand_id
1 'polypeptide(L)' 'MGKLKPVIVLGVAVVIALITTLIIYNSMQKRGGTGKEAVAETQSIAVATADLNWGTVIVKEMVKMEPYLKSSLPAGAF' A
#
# COMPACT_ATOMS: atom_id res chain seq x y z
N MET A 1 6.90 53.25 -18.52
CA MET A 1 7.44 52.04 -17.85
C MET A 1 6.47 51.36 -16.85
N GLY A 2 5.15 51.65 -16.87
CA GLY A 2 4.19 51.13 -15.86
C GLY A 2 3.45 49.82 -16.21
N LYS A 3 3.46 49.38 -17.47
CA LYS A 3 2.62 48.26 -17.96
C LYS A 3 3.25 46.87 -17.81
N LEU A 4 4.56 46.80 -17.51
CA LEU A 4 5.31 45.55 -17.35
C LEU A 4 5.31 45.02 -15.90
N LYS A 5 5.08 45.90 -14.91
CA LYS A 5 5.06 45.52 -13.49
C LYS A 5 4.04 44.41 -13.16
N PRO A 6 2.80 44.43 -13.69
CA PRO A 6 1.83 43.37 -13.42
C PRO A 6 2.26 42.02 -14.01
N VAL A 7 2.86 42.04 -15.20
CA VAL A 7 3.33 40.83 -15.90
C VAL A 7 4.50 40.20 -15.13
N ILE A 8 5.41 41.01 -14.59
CA ILE A 8 6.53 40.53 -13.77
C ILE A 8 6.01 39.89 -12.48
N VAL A 9 5.06 40.52 -11.79
CA VAL A 9 4.47 39.97 -10.55
C VAL A 9 3.76 38.64 -10.82
N LEU A 10 3.00 38.56 -11.92
CA LEU A 10 2.30 37.35 -12.32
C LEU A 10 3.27 36.23 -12.69
N GLY A 11 4.34 36.54 -13.43
CA GLY A 11 5.38 35.58 -13.76
C GLY A 11 6.08 35.02 -12.52
N VAL A 12 6.43 35.88 -11.57
CA VAL A 12 7.06 35.47 -10.30
C VAL A 12 6.12 34.57 -9.48
N ALA A 13 4.84 34.92 -9.39
CA ALA A 13 3.85 34.11 -8.67
C ALA A 13 3.72 32.69 -9.25
N VAL A 14 3.67 32.57 -10.59
CA VAL A 14 3.60 31.27 -11.27
C VAL A 14 4.85 30.43 -11.01
N VAL A 15 6.03 31.04 -11.06
CA VAL A 15 7.29 30.34 -10.78
C VAL A 15 7.33 29.81 -9.35
N ILE A 16 6.92 30.61 -8.37
CA ILE A 16 6.87 30.20 -6.95
C ILE A 16 5.86 29.05 -6.76
N ALA A 17 4.70 29.12 -7.40
CA ALA A 17 3.68 28.06 -7.31
C ALA A 17 4.18 26.73 -7.90
N LEU A 18 4.89 26.79 -9.04
CA LEU A 18 5.48 25.60 -9.66
C LEU A 18 6.54 24.95 -8.76
N ILE A 19 7.46 25.75 -8.20
CA ILE A 19 8.50 25.26 -7.30
C ILE A 19 7.86 24.58 -6.07
N THR A 20 6.86 25.24 -5.48
CA THR A 20 6.19 24.72 -4.28
C THR A 20 5.47 23.41 -4.58
N THR A 21 4.78 23.32 -5.72
CA THR A 21 4.11 22.09 -6.19
C THR A 21 5.10 20.95 -6.40
N LEU A 22 6.26 21.22 -7.01
CA LEU A 22 7.30 20.21 -7.22
C LEU A 22 7.90 19.71 -5.89
N ILE A 23 8.12 20.60 -4.92
CA ILE A 23 8.62 20.23 -3.58
C ILE A 23 7.59 19.35 -2.86
N ILE A 24 6.31 19.75 -2.88
CA ILE A 24 5.22 18.99 -2.24
C ILE A 24 5.07 17.64 -2.92
N TYR A 25 5.02 17.60 -4.25
CA TYR A 25 4.88 16.35 -5.01
C TYR A 25 6.03 15.39 -4.74
N ASN A 26 7.28 15.87 -4.74
CA ASN A 26 8.43 15.03 -4.44
C ASN A 26 8.44 14.57 -2.97
N SER A 27 7.99 15.41 -2.04
CA SER A 27 7.81 15.03 -0.62
C SER A 27 6.72 13.98 -0.45
N MET A 28 5.58 14.14 -1.12
CA MET A 28 4.46 13.19 -1.11
C MET A 28 4.83 11.89 -1.82
N GLN A 29 5.56 11.94 -2.92
CA GLN A 29 6.04 10.75 -3.63
C GLN A 29 7.07 9.99 -2.79
N LYS A 30 7.99 10.69 -2.11
CA LYS A 30 8.91 10.05 -1.16
C LYS A 30 8.17 9.40 0.00
N ARG A 31 7.15 10.06 0.56
CA ARG A 31 6.34 9.52 1.68
C ARG A 31 5.40 8.40 1.23
N GLY A 32 4.82 8.51 0.04
CA GLY A 32 3.93 7.53 -0.57
C GLY A 32 4.66 6.30 -1.11
N GLY A 33 5.92 6.45 -1.53
CA GLY A 33 6.80 5.34 -1.93
C GLY A 33 7.49 4.63 -0.75
N THR A 34 7.54 5.25 0.42
CA THR A 34 7.97 4.59 1.68
C THR A 34 6.84 3.86 2.39
N GLY A 35 5.62 3.93 1.87
CA GLY A 35 4.62 2.91 2.08
C GLY A 35 4.99 1.65 1.29
N LYS A 36 6.20 1.11 1.49
CA LYS A 36 6.28 -0.34 1.61
C LYS A 36 5.40 -0.60 2.82
N GLU A 37 4.11 -0.86 2.60
CA GLU A 37 3.32 -1.67 3.52
C GLU A 37 4.31 -2.72 4.00
N ALA A 38 4.75 -2.61 5.26
CA ALA A 38 5.79 -3.47 5.79
C ALA A 38 5.38 -4.86 5.36
N VAL A 39 6.11 -5.48 4.42
CA VAL A 39 5.61 -6.62 3.62
C VAL A 39 5.10 -7.59 4.63
N ALA A 40 3.77 -7.60 4.79
CA ALA A 40 3.20 -8.00 6.05
C ALA A 40 3.55 -9.47 6.13
N GLU A 41 4.36 -9.87 7.13
CA GLU A 41 5.03 -11.15 7.03
C GLU A 41 3.97 -12.23 6.91
N THR A 42 3.86 -12.80 5.71
CA THR A 42 2.85 -13.80 5.40
C THR A 42 3.49 -15.17 5.47
N GLN A 43 2.72 -16.13 5.93
CA GLN A 43 3.07 -17.54 5.90
C GLN A 43 1.97 -18.27 5.15
N SER A 44 2.37 -19.17 4.26
CA SER A 44 1.42 -20.05 3.59
C SER A 44 0.94 -21.09 4.58
N ILE A 45 -0.37 -21.16 4.80
CA ILE A 45 -1.00 -22.15 5.69
C ILE A 45 -2.07 -22.94 4.94
N ALA A 46 -2.36 -24.14 5.43
CA ALA A 46 -3.45 -25.00 4.96
C ALA A 46 -4.80 -24.50 5.52
N VAL A 47 -5.71 -24.12 4.61
CA VAL A 47 -7.06 -23.66 4.92
C VAL A 47 -8.08 -24.57 4.25
N ALA A 48 -9.18 -24.87 4.94
CA ALA A 48 -10.29 -25.61 4.38
C ALA A 48 -10.96 -24.79 3.26
N THR A 49 -11.30 -25.47 2.17
CA THR A 49 -12.01 -24.85 1.03
C THR A 49 -13.52 -24.72 1.26
N ALA A 50 -14.06 -25.50 2.19
CA ALA A 50 -15.46 -25.54 2.57
C ALA A 50 -15.60 -25.96 4.04
N ASP A 51 -16.80 -25.87 4.59
CA ASP A 51 -17.09 -26.36 5.94
C ASP A 51 -16.89 -27.87 6.03
N LEU A 52 -16.18 -28.31 7.08
CA LEU A 52 -15.87 -29.71 7.33
C LEU A 52 -16.57 -30.18 8.60
N ASN A 53 -17.34 -31.26 8.50
CA ASN A 53 -17.96 -31.88 9.67
C ASN A 53 -16.93 -32.67 10.46
N TRP A 54 -17.17 -32.86 11.75
CA TRP A 54 -16.33 -33.72 12.59
C TRP A 54 -16.31 -35.16 12.11
N GLY A 55 -15.12 -35.78 12.16
CA GLY A 55 -14.90 -37.13 11.65
C GLY A 55 -14.72 -37.22 10.13
N THR A 56 -14.75 -36.10 9.40
CA THR A 56 -14.46 -36.09 7.96
C THR A 56 -12.99 -36.40 7.71
N VAL A 57 -12.72 -37.39 6.84
CA VAL A 57 -11.36 -37.69 6.38
C VAL A 57 -10.93 -36.59 5.40
N ILE A 58 -9.84 -35.89 5.74
CA ILE A 58 -9.31 -34.80 4.92
C ILE A 58 -8.63 -35.37 3.67
N VAL A 59 -9.10 -34.94 2.49
CA VAL A 59 -8.46 -35.23 1.20
C VAL A 59 -7.87 -33.95 0.60
N LYS A 60 -6.93 -34.10 -0.33
CA LYS A 60 -6.12 -32.99 -0.85
C LYS A 60 -6.96 -31.89 -1.49
N GLU A 61 -8.08 -32.25 -2.09
CA GLU A 61 -8.99 -31.34 -2.79
C GLU A 61 -9.74 -30.41 -1.82
N MET A 62 -9.79 -30.76 -0.53
CA MET A 62 -10.49 -30.00 0.51
C MET A 62 -9.62 -28.92 1.15
N VAL A 63 -8.31 -28.94 0.91
CA VAL A 63 -7.33 -28.03 1.54
C VAL A 63 -6.62 -27.21 0.49
N LYS A 64 -6.53 -25.91 0.71
CA LYS A 64 -5.76 -24.99 -0.12
C LYS A 64 -4.68 -24.29 0.70
N MET A 65 -3.56 -23.99 0.06
CA MET A 65 -2.50 -23.18 0.66
C MET A 65 -2.80 -21.72 0.37
N GLU A 66 -2.99 -20.91 1.43
CA GLU A 66 -3.20 -19.48 1.28
C GLU A 66 -2.23 -18.67 2.15
N PRO A 67 -1.75 -17.52 1.65
CA PRO A 67 -0.90 -16.63 2.42
C PRO A 67 -1.72 -15.92 3.49
N TYR A 68 -1.41 -16.19 4.76
CA TYR A 68 -2.00 -15.50 5.91
C TYR A 68 -0.98 -14.67 6.65
N LEU A 69 -1.46 -13.61 7.28
CA LEU A 69 -0.65 -12.72 8.08
C LEU A 69 -0.16 -13.42 9.35
N LYS A 70 1.16 -13.49 9.56
CA LYS A 70 1.75 -14.18 10.73
C LYS A 70 1.21 -13.67 12.06
N SER A 71 0.95 -12.36 12.19
CA SER A 71 0.41 -11.77 13.43
C SER A 71 -1.01 -12.23 13.77
N SER A 72 -1.72 -12.82 12.82
CA SER A 72 -3.11 -13.27 12.98
C SER A 72 -3.23 -14.80 13.01
N LEU A 73 -2.12 -15.53 12.94
CA LEU A 73 -2.13 -16.99 12.95
C LEU A 73 -2.41 -17.53 14.35
N PRO A 74 -3.42 -18.39 14.54
CA PRO A 74 -3.60 -19.11 15.78
C PRO A 74 -2.46 -20.11 15.99
N ALA A 75 -2.15 -20.40 17.25
CA ALA A 75 -1.15 -21.42 17.59
C ALA A 75 -1.58 -22.78 17.04
N GLY A 76 -0.69 -23.43 16.28
CA GLY A 76 -0.97 -24.71 15.63
C GLY A 76 -1.53 -24.61 14.20
N ALA A 77 -1.47 -23.43 13.57
CA ALA A 77 -1.66 -23.33 12.12
C ALA A 77 -0.41 -23.86 11.37
N PHE A 78 -0.62 -24.66 10.33
CA PHE A 78 0.41 -25.30 9.51
C PHE A 78 0.10 -25.17 8.03
#